data_AF-A0A7C5IWL1-F1
#
_entry.id   AF-A0A7C5IWL1-F1
#
_cell.length_a   1.000
_cell.length_b   1.000
_cell.length_c   1.000
_cell.angle_alpha   90.00
_cell.angle_beta   90.00
_cell.angle_gamma   90.00
#
_symmetry.space_group_name_H-M   'P 1'
#
loop_
_entity.id
_entity.type
_entity.pdbx_description
1 polymer ?
#
loop_
_entity_poly.entity_id
_entity_poly.type
_entity_poly.pdbx_seq_one_letter_code
_entity_poly.pdbx_strand_id
1 'polypeptide(L)' 'DTTDPAGRTALLQKAQKFIADEYVNGYIFQLAKTGVANAKINGLWENSPTQANDMTGVSWSD' A
#
# COMPACT_ATOMS: atom_id res chain seq x y z
N ASP A 1 -16.27 7.15 -19.09
CA ASP A 1 -16.47 7.13 -17.63
C ASP A 1 -15.18 6.80 -16.88
N THR A 2 -14.82 7.62 -15.90
CA THR A 2 -13.70 7.36 -14.96
C THR A 2 -14.08 6.40 -13.82
N THR A 3 -15.34 5.97 -13.79
CA THR A 3 -15.90 5.01 -12.83
C THR A 3 -15.82 3.56 -13.32
N ASP A 4 -15.63 3.32 -14.61
CA ASP A 4 -15.39 1.98 -15.16
C ASP A 4 -14.01 1.43 -14.71
N PRO A 5 -13.94 0.28 -14.03
CA PRO A 5 -12.67 -0.29 -13.56
C PRO A 5 -11.67 -0.58 -14.68
N ALA A 6 -12.14 -1.02 -15.86
CA ALA A 6 -11.26 -1.31 -16.99
C ALA A 6 -10.65 -0.02 -17.56
N GLY A 7 -11.47 1.00 -17.80
CA GLY A 7 -11.03 2.33 -18.21
C GLY A 7 -10.05 2.97 -17.21
N ARG A 8 -10.30 2.85 -15.90
CA ARG A 8 -9.38 3.32 -14.86
C ARG A 8 -8.03 2.61 -14.91
N THR A 9 -8.04 1.29 -15.07
CA THR A 9 -6.81 0.50 -15.18
C THR A 9 -5.98 0.91 -16.39
N ALA A 10 -6.61 1.10 -17.55
CA ALA A 10 -5.94 1.55 -18.77
C ALA A 10 -5.29 2.94 -18.60
N LEU A 11 -5.98 3.88 -17.94
CA LEU A 11 -5.42 5.20 -17.63
C LEU A 11 -4.22 5.13 -16.68
N LEU A 12 -4.30 4.31 -15.63
CA LEU A 12 -3.19 4.11 -14.69
C LEU A 12 -1.96 3.50 -15.36
N GLN A 13 -2.15 2.48 -16.22
CA GLN A 13 -1.08 1.88 -17.00
C GLN A 13 -0.41 2.89 -17.93
N LYS A 14 -1.21 3.72 -18.63
CA LYS A 14 -0.69 4.80 -19.49
C LYS A 14 0.15 5.80 -18.69
N ALA A 15 -0.31 6.19 -17.51
CA ALA A 15 0.41 7.12 -16.65
C ALA A 15 1.73 6.53 -16.12
N GLN A 16 1.73 5.27 -15.69
CA GLN A 16 2.94 4.57 -15.24
C GLN A 16 3.97 4.40 -16.36
N LYS A 17 3.52 4.14 -17.60
CA LYS A 17 4.42 4.08 -18.75
C LYS A 17 5.05 5.43 -19.07
N PHE A 18 4.27 6.51 -19.04
CA PHE A 18 4.77 7.86 -19.28
C PHE A 18 5.90 8.23 -18.31
N ILE A 19 5.70 8.05 -17.00
CA ILE A 19 6.74 8.39 -16.02
C ILE A 19 7.99 7.50 -16.11
N ALA A 20 7.85 6.27 -16.61
CA ALA A 20 8.97 5.36 -16.85
C ALA A 20 9.77 5.76 -18.10
N ASP A 21 9.09 6.14 -19.18
CA ASP A 21 9.70 6.57 -20.44
C ASP A 21 10.39 7.95 -20.31
N GLU A 22 9.87 8.82 -19.44
CA GLU A 22 10.39 10.17 -19.21
C GLU A 22 11.41 10.25 -18.05
N TYR A 23 11.68 9.13 -17.35
CA TYR A 23 12.68 9.02 -16.28
C TYR A 23 12.56 10.07 -15.15
N VAL A 24 11.35 10.56 -14.87
CA VAL A 24 11.12 11.64 -13.90
C VAL A 24 11.34 11.23 -12.44
N ASN A 25 11.37 9.92 -12.16
CA ASN A 25 11.64 9.35 -10.83
C ASN A 25 12.39 8.01 -10.96
N GLY A 26 13.22 7.69 -9.96
CA GLY A 26 13.82 6.37 -9.79
C GLY A 26 13.01 5.51 -8.82
N TYR A 27 12.39 4.42 -9.30
CA TYR A 27 11.66 3.46 -8.46
C TYR A 27 12.57 2.29 -8.08
N ILE A 28 12.99 2.21 -6.82
CA ILE A 28 14.00 1.24 -6.37
C ILE A 28 13.37 0.06 -5.63
N PHE A 29 12.45 0.34 -4.70
CA PHE A 29 11.74 -0.68 -3.94
C PHE A 29 10.44 -0.11 -3.34
N GLN A 30 9.54 -1.00 -2.94
CA GLN A 30 8.45 -0.68 -2.02
C GLN A 30 8.82 -1.22 -0.65
N LEU A 31 8.85 -0.35 0.37
CA LEU A 31 9.29 -0.74 1.71
C LEU A 31 8.36 -1.83 2.27
N ALA A 32 8.94 -2.97 2.63
CA ALA A 32 8.19 -4.05 3.28
C ALA A 32 7.68 -3.59 4.66
N LYS A 33 6.54 -4.12 5.09
CA LYS A 33 6.03 -3.90 6.45
C LYS A 33 6.86 -4.70 7.45
N THR A 34 8.03 -4.19 7.79
CA THR A 34 8.91 -4.77 8.80
C THR A 34 8.55 -4.24 10.18
N GLY A 35 8.41 -5.12 11.17
CA GLY A 35 8.16 -4.73 12.55
C GLY A 35 8.21 -5.90 13.51
N VAL A 36 8.33 -5.59 14.79
CA VAL A 36 8.22 -6.55 15.90
C VAL A 36 7.01 -6.15 16.72
N ALA A 37 6.09 -7.08 16.95
CA ALA A 37 4.94 -6.89 17.80
C ALA A 37 5.01 -7.87 18.98
N ASN A 38 4.47 -7.46 20.13
CA ASN A 38 4.32 -8.37 21.26
C ASN A 38 3.32 -9.48 20.87
N ALA A 39 3.62 -10.73 21.22
CA ALA A 39 2.79 -11.88 20.89
C ALA A 39 1.37 -11.82 21.49
N LYS A 40 1.14 -10.96 22.49
CA LYS A 40 -0.17 -10.69 23.10
C LYS A 40 -0.99 -9.61 22.39
N ILE A 41 -0.46 -8.96 21.36
CA ILE A 41 -1.18 -7.92 20.61
C ILE A 41 -1.99 -8.56 19.49
N ASN A 42 -3.28 -8.24 19.46
CA ASN A 42 -4.21 -8.65 18.41
C ASN A 42 -4.66 -7.46 17.57
N GLY A 43 -5.13 -7.72 16.35
CA GLY A 43 -5.81 -6.72 15.52
C GLY A 43 -4.91 -5.78 14.73
N LEU A 44 -3.58 -5.94 14.80
CA LEU A 44 -2.68 -5.28 13.85
C LEU A 44 -2.93 -5.81 12.44
N TRP A 45 -2.96 -4.92 11.44
CA TRP A 45 -3.06 -5.33 10.05
C TRP A 45 -1.91 -6.25 9.66
N GLU A 46 -2.20 -7.31 8.92
CA GLU A 46 -1.18 -8.13 8.27
C GLU A 46 -0.46 -7.30 7.19
N ASN A 47 -1.25 -6.73 6.27
CA ASN A 47 -0.81 -5.84 5.20
C ASN A 47 -1.46 -4.45 5.36
N SER A 48 -0.65 -3.39 5.43
CA SER A 48 -1.17 -2.02 5.55
C SER A 48 -1.33 -1.37 4.16
N PRO A 49 -2.51 -0.82 3.82
CA PRO A 49 -2.73 -0.14 2.53
C PRO A 49 -2.04 1.23 2.46
N THR A 50 -1.61 1.77 3.60
CA THR A 50 -0.89 3.04 3.73
C THR A 50 0.19 2.91 4.81
N GLN A 51 1.13 3.85 4.85
CA GLN A 51 2.19 3.88 5.86
C GLN A 51 1.65 4.39 7.21
N ALA A 52 0.85 3.55 7.89
CA ALA A 52 0.29 3.83 9.19
C ALA A 52 0.11 2.55 10.03
N ASN A 53 0.14 2.72 11.34
CA ASN A 53 -0.34 1.73 12.30
C ASN A 53 -1.77 2.12 12.68
N ASP A 54 -2.75 1.42 12.10
CA ASP A 54 -4.14 1.57 12.52
C ASP A 54 -4.34 0.87 13.87
N MET A 55 -4.91 1.59 14.82
CA MET A 55 -5.14 1.13 16.19
C MET A 55 -6.61 0.84 16.47
N THR A 56 -7.51 1.09 15.51
CA THR A 56 -8.97 0.98 15.74
C THR A 56 -9.43 -0.42 16.13
N GLY A 57 -8.76 -1.47 15.63
CA GLY A 57 -9.05 -2.87 15.96
C GLY A 57 -8.07 -3.51 16.94
N VAL A 58 -7.13 -2.75 17.51
CA VAL A 58 -6.02 -3.32 18.29
C VAL A 58 -6.43 -3.57 19.74
N SER A 59 -6.07 -4.75 20.26
CA SER A 59 -6.33 -5.14 21.66
C SER A 59 -5.23 -6.04 22.22
N TRP A 60 -5.23 -6.20 23.54
CA TRP A 60 -4.38 -7.17 24.24
C TRP A 60 -5.16 -8.45 24.50
N SER A 61 -4.54 -9.61 24.26
CA SER A 61 -4.95 -10.86 24.90
C SER A 61 -4.34 -10.92 26.30
N ASP A 62 -5.12 -11.39 27.28
CA ASP A 62 -4.67 -11.61 28.66
C ASP A 62 -3.40 -12.50 28.75
#